data_AF-A0A7Y6EBN0-F1
#
_entry.id   AF-A0A7Y6EBN0-F1
#
_cell.length_a   1.000
_cell.length_b   1.000
_cell.length_c   1.000
_cell.angle_alpha   90.00
_cell.angle_beta   90.00
_cell.angle_gamma   90.00
#
_symmetry.space_group_name_H-M   'P 1'
#
loop_
_entity.id
_entity.type
_entity.pdbx_description
1 polymer ?
#
loop_
_entity_poly.entity_id
_entity_poly.type
_entity_poly.pdbx_seq_one_letter_code
_entity_poly.pdbx_strand_id
1 'polypeptide(L)'
;MSLTVIAQRMGKTSFQRLVTGLVMSTLLVGCSSNKSSDVRVVDRNNAVAQRPAVTTGQYVVRPKDTLFSIAFRYGWDYKALAARNNIPAPYTIHPGQTIRFDGRTGSTPTTVVSSSSSSPSSSSKTTVIRRPVDGATTTAPVVVPSVANKPAPAPLPPPGPAPTGWGWPSNGILIGKFSSNGSLNKGIDIAGDLGQPVLAASDGTVVYAGSGLRGYGELVIIKHSETYVSAYGHNRRLLVREGQQVKVGQTIAEMGSTGTDRVKLHFEIRRQGKPVDPLQFLPRR
;
A
#
# COMPACT_ATOMS: atom_id res chain seq x y z
N MET A 1 -58.73 -68.31 40.09
CA MET A 1 -59.03 -66.88 40.27
C MET A 1 -58.44 -66.16 39.08
N SER A 2 -59.27 -65.91 38.06
CA SER A 2 -58.80 -65.50 36.73
C SER A 2 -58.80 -63.98 36.59
N LEU A 3 -57.64 -63.43 36.23
CA LEU A 3 -57.42 -62.02 35.96
C LEU A 3 -58.18 -61.61 34.69
N THR A 4 -59.03 -60.58 34.80
CA THR A 4 -59.70 -59.97 33.65
C THR A 4 -58.99 -58.66 33.31
N VAL A 5 -58.31 -58.67 32.16
CA VAL A 5 -57.59 -57.53 31.58
C VAL A 5 -58.61 -56.59 30.94
N ILE A 6 -58.65 -55.33 31.38
CA ILE A 6 -59.45 -54.27 30.76
C ILE A 6 -58.67 -53.75 29.54
N ALA A 7 -59.14 -54.11 28.35
CA ALA A 7 -58.64 -53.58 27.08
C ALA A 7 -59.19 -52.17 26.85
N GLN A 8 -58.34 -51.14 26.98
CA GLN A 8 -58.68 -49.79 26.52
C GLN A 8 -58.58 -49.73 24.99
N ARG A 9 -59.72 -49.74 24.31
CA ARG A 9 -59.85 -49.42 22.88
C ARG A 9 -59.55 -47.92 22.67
N MET A 10 -58.29 -47.57 22.46
CA MET A 10 -57.95 -46.26 21.90
C MET A 10 -58.43 -46.23 20.44
N GLY A 11 -59.42 -45.38 20.15
CA GLY A 11 -59.92 -45.20 18.78
C GLY A 11 -58.80 -44.74 17.84
N LYS A 12 -58.83 -45.22 16.58
CA LYS A 12 -57.82 -44.90 15.54
C LYS A 12 -57.53 -43.39 15.42
N THR A 13 -58.53 -42.53 15.69
CA THR A 13 -58.40 -41.07 15.67
C THR A 13 -57.58 -40.52 16.83
N SER A 14 -57.72 -41.06 18.04
CA SER A 14 -56.88 -40.69 19.20
C SER A 14 -55.45 -41.20 19.04
N PHE A 15 -55.27 -42.39 18.47
CA PHE A 15 -53.94 -42.90 18.13
C PHE A 15 -53.26 -42.03 17.07
N GLN A 16 -53.97 -41.65 16.01
CA GLN A 16 -53.44 -40.78 14.96
C GLN A 16 -53.07 -39.39 15.50
N ARG A 17 -53.89 -38.80 16.38
CA ARG A 17 -53.58 -37.51 17.03
C ARG A 17 -52.36 -37.60 17.94
N LEU A 18 -52.24 -38.68 18.71
CA LEU A 18 -51.08 -38.91 19.59
C LEU A 18 -49.80 -39.13 18.78
N VAL A 19 -49.86 -39.86 17.67
CA VAL A 19 -48.74 -40.05 16.75
C VAL A 19 -48.34 -38.73 16.08
N THR A 20 -49.29 -37.91 15.58
CA THR A 20 -48.94 -36.59 15.03
C THR A 20 -48.37 -35.63 16.08
N GLY A 21 -48.86 -35.66 17.32
CA GLY A 21 -48.31 -34.86 18.41
C GLY A 21 -46.88 -35.27 18.79
N LEU A 22 -46.60 -36.57 18.77
CA LEU A 22 -45.27 -37.12 19.03
C LEU A 22 -44.27 -36.75 17.91
N VAL A 23 -44.69 -36.86 16.65
CA VAL A 23 -43.86 -36.49 15.47
C VAL A 23 -43.60 -34.97 15.41
N MET A 24 -44.57 -34.14 15.80
CA MET A 24 -44.36 -32.68 15.87
C MET A 24 -43.40 -32.29 17.00
N SER A 25 -43.37 -33.05 18.10
CA SER A 25 -42.49 -32.79 19.25
C SER A 25 -41.04 -33.22 19.01
N THR A 26 -40.80 -34.24 18.17
CA THR A 26 -39.43 -34.68 17.83
C THR A 26 -38.74 -33.79 16.80
N LEU A 27 -39.47 -32.92 16.09
CA LEU A 27 -38.91 -31.95 15.14
C LEU A 27 -38.39 -30.66 15.82
N LEU A 28 -38.63 -30.46 17.12
CA LEU A 28 -38.18 -29.28 17.89
C LEU A 28 -36.93 -29.53 18.74
N VAL A 29 -36.30 -30.71 18.66
CA VAL A 29 -35.00 -30.97 19.29
C VAL A 29 -33.88 -30.46 18.38
N GLY A 30 -33.76 -29.13 18.30
CA GLY A 30 -32.57 -28.47 17.76
C GLY A 30 -31.40 -28.62 18.71
N CYS A 31 -30.26 -29.10 18.22
CA CYS A 31 -29.06 -29.33 19.00
C CYS A 31 -28.54 -28.04 19.68
N SER A 32 -28.70 -27.94 21.01
CA SER A 32 -27.88 -27.05 21.83
C SER A 32 -26.49 -27.66 22.01
N SER A 33 -25.68 -27.62 20.96
CA SER A 33 -24.27 -27.99 21.03
C SER A 33 -23.50 -26.76 21.51
N ASN A 34 -23.29 -26.66 22.82
CA ASN A 34 -22.31 -25.72 23.38
C ASN A 34 -20.91 -26.19 22.97
N LYS A 35 -20.49 -25.83 21.75
CA LYS A 35 -19.06 -25.75 21.46
C LYS A 35 -18.54 -24.63 22.33
N SER A 36 -17.80 -25.00 23.37
CA SER A 36 -16.93 -24.08 24.09
C SER A 36 -16.06 -23.40 23.05
N SER A 37 -16.45 -22.20 22.63
CA SER A 37 -15.62 -21.35 21.81
C SER A 37 -14.46 -20.98 22.71
N ASP A 38 -13.35 -21.66 22.52
CA ASP A 38 -12.03 -21.22 22.97
C ASP A 38 -11.85 -19.78 22.46
N VAL A 39 -12.18 -18.81 23.32
CA VAL A 39 -11.96 -17.41 23.04
C VAL A 39 -10.45 -17.26 23.08
N ARG A 40 -9.83 -17.34 21.91
CA ARG A 40 -8.50 -16.80 21.71
C ARG A 40 -8.60 -15.30 22.01
N VAL A 41 -8.19 -14.92 23.21
CA VAL A 41 -7.83 -13.54 23.50
C VAL A 41 -6.61 -13.26 22.63
N VAL A 42 -6.86 -12.79 21.41
CA VAL A 42 -5.83 -12.20 20.58
C VAL A 42 -5.52 -10.86 21.24
N ASP A 43 -4.35 -10.80 21.89
CA ASP A 43 -3.74 -9.55 22.30
C ASP A 43 -3.88 -8.54 21.16
N ARG A 44 -4.57 -7.42 21.42
CA ARG A 44 -4.70 -6.29 20.49
C ARG A 44 -3.39 -5.50 20.39
N ASN A 45 -2.27 -6.20 20.34
CA ASN A 45 -0.98 -5.61 20.02
C ASN A 45 -0.36 -6.41 18.89
N ASN A 46 -0.46 -5.81 17.70
CA ASN A 46 0.38 -6.05 16.53
C ASN A 46 0.01 -7.23 15.61
N ALA A 47 -1.07 -7.08 14.83
CA ALA A 47 -1.13 -7.48 13.42
C ALA A 47 -2.43 -6.97 12.79
N VAL A 48 -2.39 -5.76 12.21
CA VAL A 48 -3.50 -5.27 11.39
C VAL A 48 -3.62 -6.21 10.19
N ALA A 49 -4.71 -6.97 10.10
CA ALA A 49 -5.05 -7.81 8.96
C ALA A 49 -5.48 -6.90 7.77
N GLN A 50 -4.50 -6.19 7.21
CA GLN A 50 -4.64 -5.41 5.99
C GLN A 50 -4.61 -6.36 4.79
N ARG A 51 -5.48 -6.14 3.80
CA ARG A 51 -5.39 -6.86 2.53
C ARG A 51 -3.94 -6.78 2.01
N PRO A 52 -3.34 -7.92 1.62
CA PRO A 52 -1.99 -7.92 1.11
C PRO A 52 -1.95 -7.12 -0.19
N ALA A 53 -0.83 -6.43 -0.42
CA ALA A 53 -0.51 -5.90 -1.75
C ALA A 53 -0.70 -7.01 -2.79
N VAL A 54 -1.05 -6.67 -4.04
CA VAL A 54 -1.20 -7.70 -5.10
C VAL A 54 0.08 -8.55 -5.14
N THR A 55 0.00 -9.84 -4.79
CA THR A 55 1.20 -10.67 -4.53
C THR A 55 1.68 -11.47 -5.73
N THR A 56 0.96 -11.40 -6.86
CA THR A 56 1.25 -12.13 -8.09
C THR A 56 0.87 -11.31 -9.31
N GLY A 57 1.55 -11.58 -10.43
CA GLY A 57 1.26 -10.95 -11.72
C GLY A 57 2.29 -9.93 -12.16
N GLN A 58 2.03 -9.34 -13.32
CA GLN A 58 2.88 -8.35 -13.96
C GLN A 58 2.04 -7.20 -14.54
N TYR A 59 2.65 -6.03 -14.67
CA TYR A 59 2.05 -4.85 -15.26
C TYR A 59 2.99 -4.24 -16.30
N VAL A 60 2.46 -3.94 -17.48
CA VAL A 60 3.20 -3.22 -18.52
C VAL A 60 2.97 -1.72 -18.32
N VAL A 61 4.05 -0.99 -18.08
CA VAL A 61 4.06 0.46 -17.84
C VAL A 61 3.42 1.18 -19.02
N ARG A 62 2.47 2.08 -18.72
CA ARG A 62 1.77 2.89 -19.72
C ARG A 62 2.34 4.31 -19.72
N PRO A 63 2.10 5.08 -20.80
CA PRO A 63 2.39 6.51 -20.78
C PRO A 63 1.76 7.19 -19.56
N LYS A 64 2.51 8.07 -18.88
CA LYS A 64 2.14 8.78 -17.64
C LYS A 64 2.03 7.93 -16.37
N ASP A 65 2.42 6.65 -16.41
CA ASP A 65 2.64 5.92 -15.17
C ASP A 65 3.97 6.34 -14.54
N THR A 66 3.99 6.34 -13.21
CA THR A 66 5.19 6.46 -12.40
C THR A 66 5.29 5.21 -11.54
N LEU A 67 6.49 4.86 -11.07
CA LEU A 67 6.63 3.71 -10.16
C LEU A 67 5.77 3.89 -8.91
N PHE A 68 5.61 5.15 -8.46
CA PHE A 68 4.72 5.54 -7.38
C PHE A 68 3.26 5.28 -7.70
N SER A 69 2.77 5.69 -8.88
CA SER A 69 1.36 5.48 -9.24
C SER A 69 1.02 4.00 -9.36
N ILE A 70 1.93 3.19 -9.92
CA ILE A 70 1.78 1.73 -10.02
C ILE A 70 1.77 1.12 -8.62
N ALA A 71 2.76 1.43 -7.78
CA ALA A 71 2.84 0.91 -6.42
C ALA A 71 1.59 1.28 -5.62
N PHE A 72 1.16 2.55 -5.69
CA PHE A 72 -0.04 3.05 -5.04
C PHE A 72 -1.31 2.31 -5.50
N ARG A 73 -1.45 2.05 -6.81
CA ARG A 73 -2.58 1.32 -7.37
C ARG A 73 -2.70 -0.10 -6.81
N TYR A 74 -1.57 -0.78 -6.65
CA TYR A 74 -1.52 -2.19 -6.25
C TYR A 74 -1.27 -2.40 -4.75
N GLY A 75 -1.21 -1.31 -3.97
CA GLY A 75 -0.98 -1.36 -2.52
C GLY A 75 0.45 -1.74 -2.13
N TRP A 76 1.41 -1.54 -3.04
CA TRP A 76 2.82 -1.77 -2.79
C TRP A 76 3.50 -0.54 -2.21
N ASP A 77 4.52 -0.78 -1.40
CA ASP A 77 5.54 0.23 -1.17
C ASP A 77 6.36 0.40 -2.45
N TYR A 78 6.53 1.64 -2.92
CA TYR A 78 7.20 1.91 -4.19
C TYR A 78 8.67 1.47 -4.18
N LYS A 79 9.34 1.47 -3.01
CA LYS A 79 10.73 1.01 -2.91
C LYS A 79 10.81 -0.50 -2.88
N ALA A 80 9.90 -1.15 -2.16
CA ALA A 80 9.80 -2.61 -2.20
C ALA A 80 9.55 -3.09 -3.63
N LEU A 81 8.69 -2.38 -4.37
CA LEU A 81 8.44 -2.66 -5.78
C LEU A 81 9.69 -2.37 -6.65
N ALA A 82 10.38 -1.26 -6.40
CA ALA A 82 11.63 -0.91 -7.09
C ALA A 82 12.70 -1.99 -6.89
N ALA A 83 12.96 -2.36 -5.64
CA ALA A 83 13.94 -3.38 -5.26
C ALA A 83 13.59 -4.74 -5.89
N ARG A 84 12.30 -5.10 -5.88
CA ARG A 84 11.83 -6.33 -6.51
C ARG A 84 12.10 -6.38 -8.02
N ASN A 85 12.08 -5.23 -8.67
CA ASN A 85 12.25 -5.09 -10.10
C ASN A 85 13.65 -4.59 -10.51
N ASN A 86 14.61 -4.55 -9.57
CA ASN A 86 15.96 -4.02 -9.77
C ASN A 86 15.99 -2.60 -10.38
N ILE A 87 15.08 -1.74 -9.95
CA ILE A 87 14.99 -0.35 -10.41
C ILE A 87 15.75 0.54 -9.40
N PRO A 88 16.96 1.01 -9.73
CA PRO A 88 17.71 1.89 -8.84
C PRO A 88 17.08 3.28 -8.78
N ALA A 89 17.44 4.06 -7.75
CA ALA A 89 17.17 5.50 -7.75
C ALA A 89 17.75 6.14 -9.03
N PRO A 90 17.04 7.06 -9.71
CA PRO A 90 15.88 7.82 -9.25
C PRO A 90 14.50 7.17 -9.49
N TYR A 91 14.42 5.84 -9.61
CA TYR A 91 13.18 5.06 -9.80
C TYR A 91 12.47 5.31 -11.14
N THR A 92 13.25 5.66 -12.15
CA THR A 92 12.74 5.88 -13.52
C THR A 92 12.24 4.57 -14.12
N ILE A 93 11.06 4.65 -14.73
CA ILE A 93 10.47 3.58 -15.53
C ILE A 93 10.08 4.11 -16.90
N HIS A 94 10.00 3.23 -17.90
CA HIS A 94 9.65 3.61 -19.27
C HIS A 94 8.39 2.89 -19.74
N PRO A 95 7.55 3.52 -20.57
CA PRO A 95 6.42 2.85 -21.22
C PRO A 95 6.86 1.54 -21.91
N GLY A 96 6.08 0.47 -21.74
CA GLY A 96 6.40 -0.86 -22.23
C GLY A 96 7.26 -1.72 -21.28
N GLN A 97 7.86 -1.13 -20.24
CA GLN A 97 8.58 -1.88 -19.22
C GLN A 97 7.63 -2.79 -18.42
N THR A 98 8.05 -4.02 -18.11
CA THR A 98 7.26 -4.95 -17.29
C THR A 98 7.65 -4.83 -15.81
N ILE A 99 6.66 -4.56 -14.96
CA ILE A 99 6.78 -4.52 -13.49
C ILE A 99 6.16 -5.79 -12.93
N ARG A 100 6.92 -6.53 -12.12
CA ARG A 100 6.51 -7.76 -11.46
C ARG A 100 6.09 -7.48 -10.02
N PHE A 101 5.04 -8.17 -9.58
CA PHE A 101 4.53 -8.12 -8.20
C PHE A 101 4.64 -9.46 -7.48
N ASP A 102 5.38 -10.43 -8.02
CA ASP A 102 5.59 -11.69 -7.34
C ASP A 102 6.46 -11.48 -6.08
N GLY A 103 6.08 -12.05 -4.93
CA GLY A 103 6.90 -12.03 -3.72
C GLY A 103 6.30 -11.28 -2.54
N ARG A 104 6.31 -11.92 -1.38
CA ARG A 104 5.71 -11.45 -0.14
C ARG A 104 6.56 -10.33 0.47
N THR A 105 5.97 -9.16 0.71
CA THR A 105 6.54 -8.18 1.66
C THR A 105 6.50 -8.81 3.05
N GLY A 106 7.64 -9.34 3.52
CA GLY A 106 7.72 -9.99 4.83
C GLY A 106 9.01 -10.73 5.18
N SER A 107 10.06 -10.69 4.36
CA SER A 107 11.36 -11.23 4.74
C SER A 107 12.37 -10.08 4.80
N THR A 108 12.76 -9.73 6.02
CA THR A 108 14.06 -9.12 6.32
C THR A 108 15.15 -9.80 5.49
N PRO A 109 16.17 -9.09 4.99
CA PRO A 109 17.30 -9.72 4.34
C PRO A 109 18.03 -10.55 5.39
N THR A 110 17.72 -11.85 5.45
CA THR A 110 18.63 -12.82 6.05
C THR A 110 19.85 -12.82 5.15
N THR A 111 20.95 -12.30 5.69
CA THR A 111 22.31 -12.54 5.24
C THR A 111 22.45 -13.97 4.73
N VAL A 112 22.48 -14.14 3.40
CA VAL A 112 22.99 -15.37 2.81
C VAL A 112 24.50 -15.28 2.90
N VAL A 113 24.99 -15.84 3.99
CA VAL A 113 26.38 -16.22 4.19
C VAL A 113 26.82 -17.01 2.96
N SER A 114 27.90 -16.53 2.36
CA SER A 114 28.64 -17.25 1.33
C SER A 114 29.01 -18.64 1.84
N SER A 115 28.53 -19.69 1.18
CA SER A 115 29.18 -20.98 1.21
C SER A 115 30.02 -21.14 -0.05
N SER A 116 31.31 -20.92 0.12
CA SER A 116 32.39 -21.31 -0.78
C SER A 116 32.40 -22.82 -0.99
N SER A 117 32.43 -23.26 -2.24
CA SER A 117 33.06 -24.52 -2.64
C SER A 117 33.95 -24.29 -3.87
N SER A 118 35.23 -24.57 -3.66
CA SER A 118 36.38 -24.61 -4.57
C SER A 118 36.16 -25.48 -5.83
N SER A 119 36.47 -25.00 -7.05
CA SER A 119 37.76 -25.10 -7.81
C SER A 119 38.11 -26.53 -8.30
N PRO A 120 38.87 -26.80 -9.41
CA PRO A 120 39.81 -25.89 -10.11
C PRO A 120 39.95 -25.98 -11.66
N SER A 121 40.73 -25.01 -12.20
CA SER A 121 41.71 -25.03 -13.32
C SER A 121 41.38 -25.42 -14.78
N SER A 122 41.69 -24.49 -15.70
CA SER A 122 42.63 -24.64 -16.85
C SER A 122 42.63 -23.34 -17.69
N SER A 123 43.60 -22.44 -17.54
CA SER A 123 44.89 -22.32 -18.26
C SER A 123 44.81 -22.09 -19.78
N SER A 124 45.17 -20.87 -20.24
CA SER A 124 46.14 -20.58 -21.34
C SER A 124 46.21 -19.06 -21.61
N LYS A 125 47.31 -18.40 -21.23
CA LYS A 125 48.46 -17.94 -22.08
C LYS A 125 48.15 -16.73 -22.98
N THR A 126 48.68 -15.55 -22.62
CA THR A 126 49.84 -14.84 -23.26
C THR A 126 49.42 -14.01 -24.48
N THR A 127 49.63 -12.68 -24.51
CA THR A 127 50.82 -12.10 -25.17
C THR A 127 51.08 -10.65 -24.76
N VAL A 128 52.32 -10.43 -24.33
CA VAL A 128 53.01 -9.16 -24.14
C VAL A 128 53.55 -8.68 -25.49
N ILE A 129 53.31 -7.43 -25.86
CA ILE A 129 54.13 -6.72 -26.88
C ILE A 129 54.45 -5.33 -26.34
N ARG A 130 55.75 -5.07 -26.14
CA ARG A 130 56.37 -3.75 -26.00
C ARG A 130 57.36 -3.57 -27.16
N ARG A 131 57.35 -2.43 -27.85
CA ARG A 131 58.52 -1.57 -28.09
C ARG A 131 58.14 -0.24 -28.78
N PRO A 132 58.97 0.81 -28.63
CA PRO A 132 58.64 2.24 -28.79
C PRO A 132 59.07 2.80 -30.16
N VAL A 133 58.72 4.06 -30.47
CA VAL A 133 59.61 5.16 -30.94
C VAL A 133 58.82 6.50 -30.93
N ASP A 134 59.40 7.47 -30.20
CA ASP A 134 59.52 8.93 -30.36
C ASP A 134 58.49 9.81 -31.11
N GLY A 135 58.21 10.96 -30.48
CA GLY A 135 58.19 12.25 -31.18
C GLY A 135 56.97 13.14 -30.93
N ALA A 136 57.06 14.03 -29.94
CA ALA A 136 56.87 15.48 -30.10
C ALA A 136 56.35 16.15 -28.82
N THR A 137 57.27 16.85 -28.18
CA THR A 137 57.12 17.83 -27.10
C THR A 137 56.45 19.10 -27.63
N THR A 138 55.44 19.64 -26.94
CA THR A 138 55.29 21.10 -26.70
C THR A 138 54.27 21.39 -25.59
N THR A 139 54.82 21.64 -24.40
CA THR A 139 54.47 22.71 -23.43
C THR A 139 53.05 23.32 -23.42
N ALA A 140 52.35 23.18 -22.28
CA ALA A 140 51.89 24.30 -21.45
C ALA A 140 51.39 23.81 -20.06
N PRO A 141 51.67 24.51 -18.95
CA PRO A 141 51.43 24.02 -17.58
C PRO A 141 50.15 24.58 -16.93
N VAL A 142 49.75 23.92 -15.82
CA VAL A 142 48.79 24.33 -14.76
C VAL A 142 47.32 24.42 -15.23
N VAL A 143 46.29 23.83 -14.62
CA VAL A 143 46.00 23.59 -13.20
C VAL A 143 45.03 22.39 -13.13
N VAL A 144 45.31 21.44 -12.25
CA VAL A 144 44.35 20.42 -11.81
C VAL A 144 43.44 21.01 -10.73
N PRO A 145 42.11 20.88 -10.84
CA PRO A 145 41.27 20.69 -9.67
C PRO A 145 40.80 19.24 -9.66
N SER A 146 41.43 18.50 -8.73
CA SER A 146 40.87 17.43 -7.91
C SER A 146 39.47 16.92 -8.32
N VAL A 147 39.45 15.70 -8.83
CA VAL A 147 38.29 14.81 -8.80
C VAL A 147 37.78 14.74 -7.35
N ALA A 148 36.69 15.47 -7.08
CA ALA A 148 35.99 15.37 -5.82
C ALA A 148 35.50 13.93 -5.65
N ASN A 149 36.12 13.21 -4.72
CA ASN A 149 35.64 11.97 -4.16
C ASN A 149 34.14 12.10 -3.87
N LYS A 150 33.31 11.39 -4.64
CA LYS A 150 31.93 11.10 -4.27
C LYS A 150 31.99 10.27 -2.98
N PRO A 151 31.47 10.76 -1.84
CA PRO A 151 31.34 9.92 -0.66
C PRO A 151 30.39 8.77 -1.01
N ALA A 152 30.80 7.55 -0.66
CA ALA A 152 29.93 6.39 -0.68
C ALA A 152 28.62 6.70 0.08
N PRO A 153 27.45 6.19 -0.36
CA PRO A 153 26.21 6.39 0.38
C PRO A 153 26.40 5.92 1.83
N ALA A 154 26.25 6.85 2.78
CA ALA A 154 26.28 6.53 4.19
C ALA A 154 25.18 5.48 4.52
N PRO A 155 25.41 4.61 5.51
CA PRO A 155 24.38 3.69 6.00
C PRO A 155 23.10 4.45 6.33
N LEU A 156 21.96 3.93 5.88
CA LEU A 156 20.66 4.57 6.03
C LEU A 156 20.35 4.85 7.52
N PRO A 157 19.93 6.08 7.88
CA PRO A 157 19.40 6.34 9.21
C PRO A 157 18.10 5.53 9.43
N PRO A 158 17.80 5.16 10.69
CA PRO A 158 16.57 4.43 11.04
C PRO A 158 15.32 5.20 10.57
N PRO A 159 14.17 4.51 10.41
CA PRO A 159 12.94 5.13 9.92
C PRO A 159 12.62 6.37 10.76
N GLY A 160 12.78 7.56 10.16
CA GLY A 160 12.59 8.82 10.87
C GLY A 160 11.16 8.95 11.42
N PRO A 161 10.96 9.79 12.45
CA PRO A 161 9.64 10.18 12.92
C PRO A 161 8.76 10.64 11.75
N ALA A 162 7.43 10.55 11.91
CA ALA A 162 6.52 11.24 10.98
C ALA A 162 6.95 12.73 10.89
N PRO A 163 6.83 13.38 9.71
CA PRO A 163 7.07 14.81 9.62
C PRO A 163 6.28 15.53 10.72
N THR A 164 6.94 16.35 11.54
CA THR A 164 6.26 17.25 12.46
C THR A 164 5.47 18.26 11.63
N GLY A 165 4.19 18.46 11.92
CA GLY A 165 3.36 19.44 11.21
C GLY A 165 2.51 18.88 10.08
N TRP A 166 1.77 17.79 10.34
CA TRP A 166 0.61 17.49 9.51
C TRP A 166 -0.47 18.55 9.73
N GLY A 167 -1.02 19.06 8.64
CA GLY A 167 -2.10 20.03 8.59
C GLY A 167 -3.30 19.45 7.86
N TRP A 168 -4.48 19.98 8.17
CA TRP A 168 -5.69 19.61 7.45
C TRP A 168 -5.63 20.08 5.99
N PRO A 169 -5.98 19.22 5.02
CA PRO A 169 -5.89 19.54 3.60
C PRO A 169 -7.07 20.37 3.08
N SER A 170 -8.13 20.53 3.89
CA SER A 170 -9.29 21.37 3.65
C SER A 170 -9.95 21.74 4.98
N ASN A 171 -10.76 22.81 4.99
CA ASN A 171 -11.51 23.29 6.16
C ASN A 171 -12.96 22.75 6.23
N GLY A 172 -13.35 21.86 5.34
CA GLY A 172 -14.70 21.34 5.29
C GLY A 172 -15.03 20.26 6.34
N ILE A 173 -16.27 19.77 6.30
CA ILE A 173 -16.80 18.82 7.27
C ILE A 173 -16.41 17.39 6.86
N LEU A 174 -16.01 16.57 7.84
CA LEU A 174 -15.72 15.16 7.64
C LEU A 174 -17.02 14.37 7.36
N ILE A 175 -17.15 13.84 6.14
CA ILE A 175 -18.32 13.07 5.69
C ILE A 175 -18.02 11.58 5.47
N GLY A 176 -16.74 11.20 5.46
CA GLY A 176 -16.32 9.81 5.36
C GLY A 176 -15.11 9.54 6.24
N LYS A 177 -15.16 8.45 7.00
CA LYS A 177 -14.07 8.02 7.87
C LYS A 177 -13.30 6.86 7.25
N PHE A 178 -12.05 6.71 7.68
CA PHE A 178 -11.20 5.59 7.34
C PHE A 178 -11.80 4.27 7.83
N SER A 179 -11.73 3.24 7.01
CA SER A 179 -12.16 1.88 7.38
C SER A 179 -11.16 0.83 6.89
N SER A 180 -10.47 0.21 7.85
CA SER A 180 -9.50 -0.87 7.61
C SER A 180 -10.16 -2.17 7.11
N ASN A 181 -11.43 -2.38 7.44
CA ASN A 181 -12.11 -3.66 7.26
C ASN A 181 -12.82 -3.68 5.90
N GLY A 182 -12.15 -4.20 4.87
CA GLY A 182 -12.82 -4.54 3.60
C GLY A 182 -12.85 -3.47 2.51
N SER A 183 -12.01 -2.42 2.61
CA SER A 183 -11.73 -1.48 1.51
C SER A 183 -12.87 -0.50 1.13
N LEU A 184 -13.81 -0.20 2.04
CA LEU A 184 -14.85 0.78 1.74
C LEU A 184 -14.26 2.18 1.56
N ASN A 185 -13.41 2.64 2.50
CA ASN A 185 -12.71 3.92 2.45
C ASN A 185 -11.27 3.77 2.95
N LYS A 186 -10.28 4.06 2.09
CA LYS A 186 -8.84 3.96 2.39
C LYS A 186 -8.25 5.25 3.00
N GLY A 187 -9.10 6.26 3.19
CA GLY A 187 -8.75 7.56 3.75
C GLY A 187 -9.97 8.20 4.41
N ILE A 188 -9.99 9.52 4.43
CA ILE A 188 -11.14 10.32 4.88
C ILE A 188 -11.73 11.10 3.71
N ASP A 189 -13.03 11.37 3.79
CA ASP A 189 -13.71 12.25 2.86
C ASP A 189 -14.12 13.55 3.56
N ILE A 190 -13.72 14.67 2.98
CA ILE A 190 -14.01 16.01 3.50
C ILE A 190 -14.92 16.72 2.49
N ALA A 191 -16.13 17.08 2.90
CA ALA A 191 -17.05 17.87 2.09
C ALA A 191 -16.48 19.26 1.83
N GLY A 192 -16.87 19.89 0.73
CA GLY A 192 -16.47 21.25 0.43
C GLY A 192 -17.14 21.78 -0.82
N ASP A 193 -16.73 22.97 -1.23
CA ASP A 193 -17.31 23.66 -2.38
C ASP A 193 -16.50 23.43 -3.66
N LEU A 194 -17.18 23.51 -4.81
CA LEU A 194 -16.53 23.33 -6.10
C LEU A 194 -15.48 24.44 -6.30
N GLY A 195 -14.22 24.06 -6.43
CA GLY A 195 -13.11 25.00 -6.57
C GLY A 195 -12.45 25.43 -5.26
N GLN A 196 -12.92 24.94 -4.12
CA GLN A 196 -12.30 25.22 -2.84
C GLN A 196 -10.82 24.80 -2.85
N PRO A 197 -9.89 25.61 -2.33
CA PRO A 197 -8.47 25.26 -2.27
C PRO A 197 -8.22 23.96 -1.50
N VAL A 198 -7.46 23.05 -2.10
CA VAL A 198 -6.92 21.85 -1.44
C VAL A 198 -5.45 22.11 -1.12
N LEU A 199 -5.07 21.88 0.13
CA LEU A 199 -3.77 22.24 0.67
C LEU A 199 -2.91 20.99 0.90
N ALA A 200 -1.59 21.13 0.75
CA ALA A 200 -0.64 20.09 1.14
C ALA A 200 -0.68 19.89 2.67
N ALA A 201 -0.94 18.65 3.08
CA ALA A 201 -1.03 18.28 4.48
C ALA A 201 0.33 18.28 5.18
N SER A 202 1.45 18.20 4.46
CA SER A 202 2.80 18.33 5.02
C SER A 202 3.80 18.69 3.92
N ASP A 203 5.02 19.08 4.29
CA ASP A 203 6.12 19.34 3.37
C ASP A 203 6.46 18.10 2.55
N GLY A 204 6.78 18.25 1.27
CA GLY A 204 7.18 17.10 0.46
C GLY A 204 7.39 17.41 -1.01
N THR A 205 7.48 16.35 -1.81
CA THR A 205 7.64 16.40 -3.26
C THR A 205 6.47 15.69 -3.93
N VAL A 206 5.87 16.32 -4.93
CA VAL A 206 4.81 15.72 -5.75
C VAL A 206 5.41 14.58 -6.57
N VAL A 207 4.93 13.36 -6.35
CA VAL A 207 5.39 12.14 -7.05
C VAL A 207 4.37 11.63 -8.07
N TYR A 208 3.20 12.26 -8.11
CA TYR A 208 2.17 12.02 -9.11
C TYR A 208 1.19 13.20 -9.18
N ALA A 209 0.82 13.60 -10.39
CA ALA A 209 -0.24 14.57 -10.64
C ALA A 209 -0.98 14.20 -11.94
N GLY A 210 -2.24 13.73 -11.83
CA GLY A 210 -3.09 13.43 -12.97
C GLY A 210 -4.24 12.47 -12.66
N SER A 211 -4.87 11.91 -13.69
CA SER A 211 -6.11 11.09 -13.60
C SER A 211 -5.96 9.62 -14.01
N GLY A 212 -4.74 9.12 -14.16
CA GLY A 212 -4.44 7.73 -14.52
C GLY A 212 -4.71 6.69 -13.41
N LEU A 213 -5.17 7.11 -12.23
CA LEU A 213 -5.52 6.22 -11.11
C LEU A 213 -7.04 6.13 -10.94
N ARG A 214 -7.61 5.01 -11.37
CA ARG A 214 -9.05 4.75 -11.26
C ARG A 214 -9.54 4.83 -9.81
N GLY A 215 -10.72 5.43 -9.64
CA GLY A 215 -11.36 5.63 -8.34
C GLY A 215 -10.92 6.91 -7.61
N TYR A 216 -9.91 7.63 -8.10
CA TYR A 216 -9.42 8.87 -7.46
C TYR A 216 -9.72 10.14 -8.24
N GLY A 217 -10.21 10.05 -9.49
CA GLY A 217 -10.35 11.24 -10.34
C GLY A 217 -9.01 11.92 -10.61
N GLU A 218 -9.01 13.25 -10.67
CA GLU A 218 -7.77 14.04 -10.68
C GLU A 218 -7.11 13.98 -9.30
N LEU A 219 -5.88 13.45 -9.28
CA LEU A 219 -5.18 13.04 -8.08
C LEU A 219 -3.79 13.68 -8.01
N VAL A 220 -3.45 14.16 -6.82
CA VAL A 220 -2.07 14.51 -6.43
C VAL A 220 -1.58 13.48 -5.41
N ILE A 221 -0.36 12.99 -5.56
CA ILE A 221 0.34 12.21 -4.52
C ILE A 221 1.60 12.95 -4.13
N ILE A 222 1.77 13.20 -2.83
CA ILE A 222 2.94 13.88 -2.27
C ILE A 222 3.72 12.87 -1.42
N LYS A 223 5.02 12.74 -1.70
CA LYS A 223 5.97 12.04 -0.84
C LYS A 223 6.52 13.02 0.20
N HIS A 224 6.29 12.72 1.47
CA HIS A 224 6.78 13.53 2.59
C HIS A 224 8.07 12.98 3.18
N SER A 225 8.22 11.66 3.16
CA SER A 225 9.42 10.99 3.63
C SER A 225 9.61 9.65 2.92
N GLU A 226 10.65 8.95 3.35
CA GLU A 226 10.94 7.57 2.97
C GLU A 226 9.83 6.57 3.37
N THR A 227 8.93 6.95 4.28
CA THR A 227 7.88 6.07 4.81
C THR A 227 6.48 6.59 4.58
N TYR A 228 6.29 7.91 4.40
CA TYR A 228 4.97 8.54 4.31
C TYR A 228 4.71 9.18 2.95
N VAL A 229 3.53 8.86 2.40
CA VAL A 229 2.94 9.55 1.25
C VAL A 229 1.50 9.96 1.59
N SER A 230 1.03 11.05 0.99
CA SER A 230 -0.38 11.45 1.04
C SER A 230 -0.99 11.54 -0.36
N ALA A 231 -2.30 11.31 -0.45
CA ALA A 231 -3.05 11.35 -1.69
C ALA A 231 -4.26 12.28 -1.56
N TYR A 232 -4.49 13.10 -2.59
CA TYR A 232 -5.56 14.11 -2.66
C TYR A 232 -6.36 13.84 -3.92
N GLY A 233 -7.51 13.19 -3.80
CA GLY A 233 -8.36 12.79 -4.91
C GLY A 233 -9.57 13.68 -5.13
N HIS A 234 -10.26 13.42 -6.25
CA HIS A 234 -11.49 14.05 -6.71
C HIS A 234 -11.38 15.54 -7.05
N ASN A 235 -10.17 16.03 -7.33
CA ASN A 235 -9.97 17.44 -7.65
C ASN A 235 -10.61 17.81 -8.99
N ARG A 236 -10.94 19.08 -9.21
CA ARG A 236 -11.32 19.57 -10.55
C ARG A 236 -10.13 20.07 -11.36
N ARG A 237 -9.08 20.54 -10.67
CA ARG A 237 -7.90 21.14 -11.28
C ARG A 237 -6.68 20.90 -10.39
N LEU A 238 -5.56 20.52 -11.01
CA LEU A 238 -4.27 20.38 -10.34
C LEU A 238 -3.45 21.65 -10.56
N LEU A 239 -2.90 22.22 -9.48
CA LEU A 239 -2.08 23.43 -9.52
C LEU A 239 -0.58 23.11 -9.41
N VAL A 240 -0.24 21.84 -9.23
CA VAL A 240 1.12 21.33 -9.11
C VAL A 240 1.42 20.27 -10.16
N ARG A 241 2.70 20.00 -10.36
CA ARG A 241 3.22 19.03 -11.32
C ARG A 241 4.14 18.03 -10.62
N GLU A 242 4.34 16.87 -11.24
CA GLU A 242 5.32 15.89 -10.76
C GLU A 242 6.73 16.52 -10.63
N GLY A 243 7.45 16.16 -9.56
CA GLY A 243 8.76 16.69 -9.22
C GLY A 243 8.74 18.01 -8.42
N GLN A 244 7.59 18.69 -8.34
CA GLN A 244 7.49 19.96 -7.63
C GLN A 244 7.59 19.76 -6.10
N GLN A 245 8.39 20.61 -5.43
CA GLN A 245 8.40 20.70 -3.97
C GLN A 245 7.22 21.55 -3.48
N VAL A 246 6.62 21.13 -2.37
CA VAL A 246 5.49 21.80 -1.75
C VAL A 246 5.69 21.91 -0.25
N LYS A 247 5.14 22.99 0.33
CA LYS A 247 5.13 23.24 1.77
C LYS A 247 3.76 22.93 2.38
N VAL A 248 3.75 22.57 3.65
CA VAL A 248 2.51 22.43 4.42
C VAL A 248 1.64 23.70 4.26
N GLY A 249 0.34 23.51 4.02
CA GLY A 249 -0.60 24.60 3.80
C GLY A 249 -0.55 25.24 2.41
N GLN A 250 0.41 24.88 1.55
CA GLN A 250 0.44 25.36 0.17
C GLN A 250 -0.75 24.80 -0.63
N THR A 251 -1.40 25.64 -1.44
CA THR A 251 -2.45 25.16 -2.34
C THR A 251 -1.87 24.31 -3.46
N ILE A 252 -2.40 23.10 -3.63
CA ILE A 252 -1.93 22.12 -4.61
C ILE A 252 -2.97 21.77 -5.67
N ALA A 253 -4.24 21.97 -5.37
CA ALA A 253 -5.34 21.65 -6.26
C ALA A 253 -6.60 22.45 -5.89
N GLU A 254 -7.60 22.36 -6.75
CA GLU A 254 -8.95 22.87 -6.50
C GLU A 254 -9.90 21.68 -6.35
N MET A 255 -10.70 21.68 -5.27
CA MET A 255 -11.64 20.60 -4.97
C MET A 255 -12.68 20.45 -6.08
N GLY A 256 -13.08 19.21 -6.34
CA GLY A 256 -14.06 18.89 -7.37
C GLY A 256 -14.87 17.65 -7.02
N SER A 257 -15.41 17.03 -8.07
CA SER A 257 -16.18 15.79 -8.02
C SER A 257 -15.70 14.76 -9.04
N THR A 258 -14.45 14.86 -9.52
CA THR A 258 -13.96 13.96 -10.57
C THR A 258 -13.90 12.52 -10.06
N GLY A 259 -14.53 11.59 -10.78
CA GLY A 259 -14.57 10.18 -10.40
C GLY A 259 -15.35 9.88 -9.11
N THR A 260 -16.26 10.76 -8.69
CA THR A 260 -17.15 10.56 -7.53
C THR A 260 -18.54 11.18 -7.76
N ASP A 261 -19.46 11.02 -6.81
CA ASP A 261 -20.88 11.41 -6.90
C ASP A 261 -21.15 12.86 -6.48
N ARG A 262 -20.24 13.49 -5.74
CA ARG A 262 -20.41 14.84 -5.18
C ARG A 262 -19.09 15.56 -4.99
N VAL A 263 -19.15 16.86 -4.73
CA VAL A 263 -17.96 17.63 -4.41
C VAL A 263 -17.43 17.22 -3.04
N LYS A 264 -16.21 16.68 -3.02
CA LYS A 264 -15.50 16.28 -1.81
C LYS A 264 -14.02 16.11 -2.11
N LEU A 265 -13.20 16.20 -1.07
CA LEU A 265 -11.81 15.77 -1.10
C LEU A 265 -11.71 14.36 -0.51
N HIS A 266 -11.15 13.42 -1.27
CA HIS A 266 -10.66 12.16 -0.71
C HIS A 266 -9.20 12.33 -0.29
N PHE A 267 -8.91 12.17 0.99
CA PHE A 267 -7.58 12.32 1.55
C PHE A 267 -7.08 11.01 2.17
N GLU A 268 -5.96 10.50 1.68
CA GLU A 268 -5.30 9.32 2.25
C GLU A 268 -3.91 9.68 2.79
N ILE A 269 -3.52 8.97 3.85
CA ILE A 269 -2.12 8.85 4.26
C ILE A 269 -1.75 7.38 4.13
N ARG A 270 -0.58 7.10 3.53
CA ARG A 270 -0.03 5.76 3.48
C ARG A 270 1.33 5.71 4.12
N ARG A 271 1.55 4.67 4.93
CA ARG A 271 2.82 4.33 5.54
C ARG A 271 3.34 3.04 4.89
N GLN A 272 4.50 3.11 4.23
CA GLN A 272 5.10 1.98 3.51
C GLN A 272 4.12 1.33 2.51
N GLY A 273 3.46 2.16 1.69
CA GLY A 273 2.49 1.72 0.69
C GLY A 273 1.10 1.35 1.23
N LYS A 274 0.94 1.17 2.55
CA LYS A 274 -0.33 0.76 3.17
C LYS A 274 -1.12 1.95 3.69
N PRO A 275 -2.44 2.02 3.45
CA PRO A 275 -3.27 3.09 3.97
C PRO A 275 -3.40 2.99 5.50
N VAL A 276 -3.33 4.15 6.15
CA VAL A 276 -3.46 4.33 7.60
C VAL A 276 -4.51 5.42 7.86
N ASP A 277 -5.13 5.39 9.04
CA ASP A 277 -6.14 6.38 9.42
C ASP A 277 -5.54 7.80 9.48
N PRO A 278 -5.94 8.74 8.58
CA PRO A 278 -5.41 10.09 8.57
C PRO A 278 -5.70 10.88 9.85
N LEU A 279 -6.78 10.56 10.58
CA LEU A 279 -7.17 11.28 11.80
C LEU A 279 -6.18 11.05 12.96
N GLN A 280 -5.29 10.05 12.86
CA GLN A 280 -4.21 9.83 13.83
C GLN A 280 -3.03 10.81 13.63
N PHE A 281 -2.96 11.46 12.47
CA PHE A 281 -1.87 12.38 12.10
C PHE A 281 -2.31 13.83 12.12
N LEU A 282 -3.57 14.08 11.77
CA LEU A 282 -4.12 15.42 11.69
C LEU A 282 -4.36 16.05 13.08
N PRO A 283 -4.21 17.38 13.23
CA PRO A 283 -4.54 18.07 14.47
C PRO A 283 -6.01 17.85 14.85
N ARG A 284 -6.30 17.78 16.15
CA ARG A 284 -7.68 17.73 16.64
C ARG A 284 -8.42 19.03 16.26
N ARG A 285 -9.68 18.88 15.85
CA ARG A 285 -10.63 19.95 15.58
C ARG A 285 -11.88 19.71 16.43
#